data_AF-A0A924YLT8-F1
#
_entry.id   AF-A0A924YLT8-F1
#
_cell.length_a   1.000
_cell.length_b   1.000
_cell.length_c   1.000
_cell.angle_alpha   90.00
_cell.angle_beta   90.00
_cell.angle_gamma   90.00
#
_symmetry.space_group_name_H-M   'P 1'
#
loop_
_entity.id
_entity.type
_entity.pdbx_description
1 polymer ?
#
loop_
_entity_poly.entity_id
_entity_poly.type
_entity_poly.pdbx_seq_one_letter_code
_entity_poly.pdbx_strand_id
1 'polypeptide(L)'
;HPELLDFLATRFQEHGWSIKDAVRFIVLSKTWQFSSRPSPKAQQVDADNRLLSHAMVRRLEAEAIRDSLLAVSGSLSRDQFGSPADGNSSRRSVYVRVTRNALDPFLRAFDFPEPFSTTGRRDVTNVPAQSLTLMNDERVAALASNWASRVLADQRLTSNEARIQNMFLSAMGRPAQAADVSRFETYLAETKARHAELVSDATKLRQQMDQQQAAIRKLIEPTRTTLLEQAKKKSAAGEQVVPKPIGRWEFESDLQDVVGSTHGESRGGAKIENGALVVNQQAHVITAPLKQTLKAKTLEAWVQLDNLDQRGGGVITIQTPDGVFFDAIVFGEQNPRQWMAGSNGFARTQSFNAPQDQDVAGRAVHVAIAYHEDGLIAGYRDGQPYGKPYKSNGPFEFVAGKAVIGFGVRHLPAGGNRMLAGKILRAQLYDRALSVDEIQATSQSAPYFVSESQVLAELSAADREQVDRSRKRLRELDGELESLGTIPESLNDKAVWSDLAHAMFTFQEFIYVK
;
A
#
# COMPACT_ATOMS: atom_id res chain seq x y z
N HIS A 1 -3.73 10.52 54.02
CA HIS A 1 -2.98 9.98 55.17
C HIS A 1 -1.64 10.71 55.31
N PRO A 2 -1.60 11.89 55.96
CA PRO A 2 -0.36 12.68 56.11
C PRO A 2 0.75 11.90 56.81
N GLU A 3 0.43 11.19 57.89
CA GLU A 3 1.40 10.38 58.66
C GLU A 3 2.10 9.30 57.82
N LEU A 4 1.40 8.74 56.82
CA LEU A 4 2.03 7.79 55.89
C LEU A 4 3.07 8.47 55.00
N LEU A 5 2.80 9.71 54.56
CA LEU A 5 3.74 10.47 53.75
C LEU A 5 4.99 10.84 54.56
N ASP A 6 4.81 11.24 55.81
CA ASP A 6 5.92 11.53 56.73
C ASP A 6 6.76 10.27 56.96
N PHE A 7 6.12 9.12 57.23
CA PHE A 7 6.81 7.84 57.37
C PHE A 7 7.61 7.46 56.12
N LEU A 8 7.02 7.59 54.93
CA LEU A 8 7.70 7.29 53.67
C LEU A 8 8.86 8.24 53.41
N ALA A 9 8.73 9.53 53.73
CA ALA A 9 9.78 10.52 53.58
C ALA A 9 10.95 10.27 54.53
N THR A 10 10.68 10.03 55.82
CA THR A 10 11.71 9.67 56.81
C THR A 10 12.46 8.41 56.39
N ARG A 11 11.73 7.35 56.01
CA ARG A 11 12.33 6.11 55.52
C ARG A 11 13.20 6.34 54.29
N PHE A 12 12.74 7.14 53.34
CA PHE A 12 13.48 7.42 52.11
C PHE A 12 14.82 8.11 52.43
N GLN A 13 14.82 9.06 53.37
CA GLN A 13 16.03 9.71 53.86
C GLN A 13 16.97 8.73 54.60
N GLU A 14 16.43 7.93 55.52
CA GLU A 14 17.19 6.92 56.28
C GLU A 14 17.84 5.86 55.38
N HIS A 15 17.18 5.51 54.28
CA HIS A 15 17.66 4.56 53.27
C HIS A 15 18.48 5.22 52.16
N GLY A 16 19.10 6.37 52.44
CA GLY A 16 20.06 7.02 51.57
C GLY A 16 19.47 7.56 50.27
N TRP A 17 18.20 7.98 50.29
CA TRP A 17 17.49 8.55 49.14
C TRP A 17 17.41 7.59 47.93
N SER A 18 17.44 6.28 48.18
CA SER A 18 17.40 5.25 47.14
C SER A 18 15.99 5.08 46.55
N ILE A 19 15.78 5.58 45.33
CA ILE A 19 14.49 5.46 44.64
C ILE A 19 14.10 3.98 44.45
N LYS A 20 15.08 3.12 44.15
CA LYS A 20 14.82 1.67 43.97
C LYS A 20 14.34 1.01 45.26
N ASP A 21 14.92 1.37 46.40
CA ASP A 21 14.51 0.82 47.69
C ASP A 21 13.11 1.30 48.08
N ALA A 22 12.84 2.61 47.91
CA ALA A 22 11.51 3.17 48.16
C ALA A 22 10.42 2.51 47.29
N VAL A 23 10.67 2.37 45.99
CA VAL A 23 9.75 1.67 45.08
C VAL A 23 9.57 0.22 45.52
N ARG A 24 10.66 -0.50 45.83
CA ARG A 24 10.60 -1.89 46.30
C ARG A 24 9.75 -2.02 47.56
N PHE A 25 9.93 -1.13 48.53
CA PHE A 25 9.15 -1.12 49.77
C PHE A 25 7.65 -0.94 49.50
N ILE A 26 7.30 0.01 48.63
CA ILE A 26 5.90 0.27 48.27
C ILE A 26 5.29 -0.96 47.57
N VAL A 27 5.95 -1.49 46.53
CA VAL A 27 5.37 -2.58 45.72
C VAL A 27 5.32 -3.93 46.43
N LEU A 28 6.11 -4.11 47.48
CA LEU A 28 6.07 -5.28 48.36
C LEU A 28 5.16 -5.10 49.58
N SER A 29 4.54 -3.93 49.75
CA SER A 29 3.60 -3.71 50.85
C SER A 29 2.32 -4.53 50.66
N LYS A 30 1.73 -4.97 51.77
CA LYS A 30 0.43 -5.67 51.76
C LYS A 30 -0.65 -4.86 51.04
N THR A 31 -0.66 -3.54 51.24
CA THR A 31 -1.61 -2.62 50.60
C THR A 31 -1.48 -2.59 49.08
N TRP A 32 -0.23 -2.57 48.55
CA TRP A 32 -0.01 -2.62 47.10
C TRP A 32 -0.39 -3.98 46.50
N GLN A 33 -0.20 -5.06 47.26
CA GLN A 33 -0.47 -6.43 46.81
C GLN A 33 -1.91 -6.89 47.03
N PHE A 34 -2.81 -6.00 47.46
CA PHE A 34 -4.22 -6.33 47.61
C PHE A 34 -4.83 -6.80 46.29
N SER A 35 -5.72 -7.79 46.38
CA SER A 35 -6.56 -8.16 45.25
C SER A 35 -7.51 -7.01 44.94
N SER A 36 -7.78 -6.77 43.67
CA SER A 36 -8.87 -5.88 43.23
C SER A 36 -10.24 -6.54 43.25
N ARG A 37 -10.33 -7.84 43.60
CA ARG A 37 -11.61 -8.54 43.77
C ARG A 37 -12.14 -8.30 45.19
N PRO A 38 -13.25 -7.54 45.36
CA PRO A 38 -13.83 -7.34 46.68
C PRO A 38 -14.43 -8.63 47.23
N SER A 39 -14.41 -8.78 48.56
CA SER A 39 -15.23 -9.79 49.22
C SER A 39 -16.72 -9.41 49.13
N PRO A 40 -17.67 -10.37 49.21
CA PRO A 40 -19.10 -10.04 49.19
C PRO A 40 -19.51 -9.02 50.26
N LYS A 41 -18.89 -9.10 51.45
CA LYS A 41 -19.10 -8.14 52.53
C LYS A 41 -18.56 -6.74 52.20
N ALA A 42 -17.37 -6.65 51.61
CA ALA A 42 -16.81 -5.38 51.18
C ALA A 42 -17.70 -4.70 50.12
N GLN A 43 -18.17 -5.48 49.14
CA GLN A 43 -19.09 -4.97 48.12
C GLN A 43 -20.42 -4.48 48.70
N GLN A 44 -20.94 -5.13 49.74
CA GLN A 44 -22.20 -4.75 50.39
C GLN A 44 -22.05 -3.51 51.27
N VAL A 45 -20.93 -3.37 51.99
CA VAL A 45 -20.71 -2.32 52.99
C VAL A 45 -20.09 -1.06 52.39
N ASP A 46 -19.21 -1.20 51.41
CA ASP A 46 -18.44 -0.11 50.79
C ASP A 46 -18.17 -0.42 49.31
N ALA A 47 -19.23 -0.40 48.50
CA ALA A 47 -19.16 -0.68 47.06
C ALA A 47 -18.20 0.25 46.30
N ASP A 48 -18.04 1.49 46.76
CA ASP A 48 -17.15 2.50 46.19
C ASP A 48 -15.68 2.33 46.61
N ASN A 49 -15.38 1.38 47.50
CA ASN A 49 -14.06 1.13 48.07
C ASN A 49 -13.40 2.37 48.73
N ARG A 50 -14.19 3.22 49.40
CA ARG A 50 -13.69 4.42 50.07
C ARG A 50 -12.76 4.09 51.24
N LEU A 51 -12.96 2.92 51.85
CA LEU A 51 -12.15 2.42 52.96
C LEU A 51 -10.93 1.61 52.48
N LEU A 52 -10.69 1.51 51.17
CA LEU A 52 -9.52 0.85 50.57
C LEU A 52 -9.35 -0.62 51.04
N SER A 53 -10.47 -1.34 51.10
CA SER A 53 -10.50 -2.75 51.52
C SER A 53 -9.91 -3.71 50.47
N HIS A 54 -9.79 -3.25 49.23
CA HIS A 54 -9.24 -3.98 48.08
C HIS A 54 -8.51 -3.00 47.15
N ALA A 55 -7.72 -3.51 46.20
CA ALA A 55 -7.01 -2.66 45.25
C ALA A 55 -7.98 -2.00 44.26
N MET A 56 -7.71 -0.74 43.91
CA MET A 56 -8.47 -0.02 42.89
C MET A 56 -7.97 -0.43 41.50
N VAL A 57 -8.89 -0.89 40.65
CA VAL A 57 -8.61 -1.09 39.23
C VAL A 57 -8.32 0.27 38.60
N ARG A 58 -7.19 0.38 37.90
CA ARG A 58 -6.76 1.61 37.24
C ARG A 58 -6.61 1.39 35.75
N ARG A 59 -7.16 2.29 34.94
CA ARG A 59 -6.91 2.29 33.50
C ARG A 59 -5.47 2.72 33.22
N LEU A 60 -4.85 2.06 32.26
CA LEU A 60 -3.56 2.44 31.72
C LEU A 60 -3.66 3.74 30.93
N GLU A 61 -2.62 4.56 31.02
CA GLU A 61 -2.48 5.77 30.21
C GLU A 61 -2.14 5.40 28.75
N ALA A 62 -2.42 6.30 27.81
CA ALA A 62 -2.17 6.10 26.37
C ALA A 62 -0.78 5.55 26.07
N GLU A 63 0.25 6.12 26.71
CA GLU A 63 1.65 5.74 26.56
C GLU A 63 1.91 4.31 27.03
N ALA A 64 1.29 3.90 28.14
CA ALA A 64 1.43 2.56 28.69
C ALA A 64 0.69 1.53 27.82
N ILE A 65 -0.50 1.86 27.29
CA ILE A 65 -1.21 0.99 26.34
C ILE A 65 -0.37 0.79 25.08
N ARG A 66 0.15 1.87 24.49
CA ARG A 66 1.02 1.81 23.31
C ARG A 66 2.29 1.00 23.57
N ASP A 67 2.98 1.26 24.68
CA ASP A 67 4.22 0.55 25.03
C ASP A 67 3.94 -0.93 25.33
N SER A 68 2.79 -1.27 25.92
CA SER A 68 2.36 -2.66 26.14
C SER A 68 2.13 -3.39 24.81
N LEU A 69 1.44 -2.78 23.85
CA LEU A 69 1.25 -3.34 22.50
C LEU A 69 2.60 -3.65 21.83
N LEU A 70 3.54 -2.70 21.88
CA LEU A 70 4.89 -2.88 21.35
C LEU A 70 5.68 -3.96 22.10
N ALA A 71 5.53 -4.04 23.43
CA ALA A 71 6.28 -4.97 24.26
C ALA A 71 5.86 -6.43 24.01
N VAL A 72 4.55 -6.70 24.00
CA VAL A 72 4.02 -8.07 23.84
C VAL A 72 4.26 -8.59 22.42
N SER A 73 4.12 -7.73 21.41
CA SER A 73 4.44 -8.06 20.02
C SER A 73 5.93 -8.29 19.77
N GLY A 74 6.79 -7.91 20.72
CA GLY A 74 8.25 -7.93 20.55
C GLY A 74 8.79 -6.81 19.66
N SER A 75 7.96 -5.81 19.33
CA SER A 75 8.35 -4.68 18.48
C SER A 75 8.96 -3.51 19.26
N LEU A 76 8.96 -3.53 20.60
CA LEU A 76 9.49 -2.44 21.44
C LEU A 76 11.02 -2.35 21.38
N SER A 77 11.55 -1.22 20.89
CA SER A 77 12.96 -0.84 21.09
C SER A 77 13.15 -0.26 22.50
N ARG A 78 14.18 -0.78 23.19
CA ARG A 78 14.61 -0.34 24.52
C ARG A 78 15.76 0.67 24.49
N ASP A 79 16.10 1.18 23.30
CA ASP A 79 17.22 2.11 23.13
C ASP A 79 16.97 3.41 23.91
N GLN A 80 17.96 3.79 24.71
CA GLN A 80 17.90 5.00 25.52
C GLN A 80 18.55 6.18 24.79
N PHE A 81 18.09 7.39 25.11
CA PHE A 81 18.62 8.65 24.56
C PHE A 81 18.44 8.82 23.03
N GLY A 82 19.02 9.87 22.45
CA GLY A 82 18.91 10.15 21.01
C GLY A 82 17.67 10.97 20.63
N SER A 83 17.53 11.20 19.33
CA SER A 83 16.50 12.10 18.79
C SER A 83 15.07 11.61 19.05
N PRO A 84 14.10 12.54 19.19
CA PRO A 84 12.68 12.19 19.23
C PRO A 84 12.27 11.37 18.01
N ALA A 85 11.37 10.42 18.22
CA ALA A 85 10.84 9.55 17.17
C ALA A 85 9.42 9.96 16.76
N ASP A 86 8.98 9.52 15.58
CA ASP A 86 7.58 9.64 15.20
C ASP A 86 6.67 8.69 15.98
N GLY A 87 5.35 8.89 15.86
CA GLY A 87 4.34 8.09 16.56
C GLY A 87 4.31 6.61 16.16
N ASN A 88 4.73 6.29 14.93
CA ASN A 88 4.78 4.94 14.36
C ASN A 88 6.04 4.16 14.78
N SER A 89 6.98 4.84 15.42
CA SER A 89 8.23 4.23 15.87
C SER A 89 8.04 3.11 16.90
N SER A 90 8.89 2.10 16.81
CA SER A 90 9.05 1.05 17.83
C SER A 90 9.58 1.53 19.19
N ARG A 91 10.00 2.80 19.33
CA ARG A 91 10.54 3.31 20.59
C ARG A 91 9.44 3.49 21.64
N ARG A 92 9.84 3.44 22.91
CA ARG A 92 8.98 3.80 24.06
C ARG A 92 8.32 5.16 23.86
N SER A 93 7.09 5.29 24.31
CA SER A 93 6.25 6.48 24.12
C SER A 93 6.87 7.76 24.69
N VAL A 94 7.74 7.64 25.70
CA VAL A 94 8.54 8.76 26.23
C VAL A 94 9.43 9.45 25.18
N TYR A 95 9.80 8.75 24.11
CA TYR A 95 10.61 9.29 23.01
C TYR A 95 9.77 9.75 21.82
N VAL A 96 8.45 9.58 21.86
CA VAL A 96 7.55 10.01 20.77
C VAL A 96 7.46 11.53 20.78
N ARG A 97 7.71 12.14 19.62
CA ARG A 97 7.65 13.59 19.43
C ARG A 97 6.22 14.09 19.57
N VAL A 98 6.00 14.97 20.53
CA VAL A 98 4.74 15.68 20.71
C VAL A 98 4.74 16.95 19.86
N THR A 99 3.90 16.98 18.82
CA THR A 99 3.70 18.18 17.99
C THR A 99 2.38 18.81 18.38
N ARG A 100 2.39 20.07 18.85
CA ARG A 100 1.20 20.72 19.42
C ARG A 100 -0.03 20.60 18.52
N ASN A 101 0.11 20.92 17.23
CA ASN A 101 -1.00 20.91 16.27
C ASN A 101 -1.20 19.58 15.54
N ALA A 102 -0.45 18.53 15.89
CA ALA A 102 -0.48 17.24 15.20
C ALA A 102 -0.06 16.12 16.18
N LEU A 103 -0.91 15.87 17.17
CA LEU A 103 -0.73 14.75 18.09
C LEU A 103 -0.90 13.42 17.35
N ASP A 104 -0.20 12.40 17.84
CA ASP A 104 -0.38 11.04 17.36
C ASP A 104 -1.85 10.60 17.58
N PRO A 105 -2.56 10.13 16.53
CA PRO A 105 -3.98 9.80 16.63
C PRO A 105 -4.28 8.70 17.65
N PHE A 106 -3.39 7.72 17.80
CA PHE A 106 -3.55 6.64 18.77
C PHE A 106 -3.43 7.20 20.19
N LEU A 107 -2.39 7.99 20.48
CA LEU A 107 -2.23 8.60 21.81
C LEU A 107 -3.45 9.47 22.17
N ARG A 108 -3.94 10.27 21.21
CA ARG A 108 -5.12 11.10 21.42
C ARG A 108 -6.38 10.29 21.71
N ALA A 109 -6.58 9.16 21.03
CA ALA A 109 -7.74 8.29 21.28
C ALA A 109 -7.80 7.79 22.73
N PHE A 110 -6.64 7.58 23.36
CA PHE A 110 -6.51 7.10 24.75
C PHE A 110 -6.28 8.22 25.78
N ASP A 111 -6.86 9.40 25.56
CA ASP A 111 -6.87 10.52 26.50
C ASP A 111 -5.47 11.11 26.80
N PHE A 112 -4.54 11.07 25.83
CA PHE A 112 -3.26 11.77 25.97
C PHE A 112 -3.47 13.28 26.19
N PRO A 113 -2.84 13.90 27.21
CA PRO A 113 -3.06 15.32 27.52
C PRO A 113 -2.71 16.24 26.36
N GLU A 114 -3.65 17.10 25.96
CA GLU A 114 -3.41 18.07 24.91
C GLU A 114 -2.47 19.20 25.39
N PRO A 115 -1.32 19.44 24.73
CA PRO A 115 -0.27 20.35 25.22
C PRO A 115 -0.57 21.84 24.98
N PHE A 116 -1.86 22.20 24.93
CA PHE A 116 -2.33 23.59 24.75
C PHE A 116 -2.68 24.26 26.08
N SER A 117 -2.94 23.47 27.12
CA SER A 117 -3.27 23.96 28.46
C SER A 117 -2.62 23.09 29.53
N THR A 118 -2.54 23.62 30.74
CA THR A 118 -2.10 22.84 31.91
C THR A 118 -3.15 21.83 32.32
N THR A 119 -2.80 20.55 32.33
CA THR A 119 -3.68 19.45 32.76
C THR A 119 -3.24 18.95 34.12
N GLY A 120 -4.00 19.29 35.18
CA GLY A 120 -3.67 18.88 36.56
C GLY A 120 -4.01 17.42 36.88
N ARG A 121 -4.95 16.82 36.14
CA ARG A 121 -5.34 15.41 36.21
C ARG A 121 -5.72 14.95 34.82
N ARG A 122 -5.27 13.75 34.44
CA ARG A 122 -5.64 13.14 33.16
C ARG A 122 -7.09 12.64 33.22
N ASP A 123 -7.83 12.87 32.15
CA ASP A 123 -9.16 12.30 31.97
C ASP A 123 -9.05 10.80 31.71
N VAL A 124 -10.06 10.06 32.15
CA VAL A 124 -10.17 8.63 31.91
C VAL A 124 -11.54 8.40 31.31
N THR A 125 -11.59 8.31 29.98
CA THR A 125 -12.85 8.09 29.27
C THR A 125 -13.02 6.61 28.91
N ASN A 126 -14.26 6.18 28.75
CA ASN A 126 -14.63 4.85 28.26
C ASN A 126 -15.54 5.00 27.04
N VAL A 127 -15.00 5.63 25.99
CA VAL A 127 -15.74 5.91 24.75
C VAL A 127 -15.58 4.78 23.74
N PRO A 128 -16.60 4.46 22.93
CA PRO A 128 -16.51 3.40 21.91
C PRO A 128 -15.35 3.58 20.93
N ALA A 129 -14.96 4.83 20.66
CA ALA A 129 -13.83 5.16 19.79
C ALA A 129 -12.53 4.45 20.20
N GLN A 130 -12.27 4.25 21.49
CA GLN A 130 -11.06 3.58 21.97
C GLN A 130 -11.03 2.10 21.63
N SER A 131 -12.14 1.38 21.86
CA SER A 131 -12.26 -0.02 21.45
C SER A 131 -12.19 -0.15 19.93
N LEU A 132 -12.82 0.76 19.19
CA LEU A 132 -12.73 0.81 17.73
C LEU A 132 -11.32 1.11 17.23
N THR A 133 -10.52 1.94 17.94
CA THR A 133 -9.10 2.14 17.64
C THR A 133 -8.34 0.82 17.78
N LEU A 134 -8.54 0.06 18.85
CA LEU A 134 -7.87 -1.24 19.00
C LEU A 134 -8.28 -2.23 17.92
N MET A 135 -9.53 -2.19 17.44
CA MET A 135 -10.04 -3.11 16.40
C MET A 135 -9.59 -2.73 14.99
N ASN A 136 -9.55 -1.44 14.65
CA ASN A 136 -9.43 -1.00 13.26
C ASN A 136 -8.09 -0.34 12.92
N ASP A 137 -7.27 0.02 13.91
CA ASP A 137 -5.97 0.63 13.65
C ASP A 137 -5.02 -0.40 13.02
N GLU A 138 -4.54 -0.10 11.81
CA GLU A 138 -3.63 -0.95 11.03
C GLU A 138 -2.36 -1.31 11.81
N ARG A 139 -1.88 -0.40 12.67
CA ARG A 139 -0.71 -0.65 13.50
C ARG A 139 -1.00 -1.70 14.56
N VAL A 140 -2.19 -1.66 15.16
CA VAL A 140 -2.60 -2.65 16.16
C VAL A 140 -2.71 -4.04 15.51
N ALA A 141 -3.30 -4.12 14.31
CA ALA A 141 -3.35 -5.34 13.52
C ALA A 141 -1.94 -5.87 13.16
N ALA A 142 -1.03 -4.98 12.74
CA ALA A 142 0.35 -5.35 12.46
C ALA A 142 1.10 -5.87 13.71
N LEU A 143 0.90 -5.24 14.87
CA LEU A 143 1.48 -5.69 16.14
C LEU A 143 0.91 -7.04 16.59
N ALA A 144 -0.38 -7.28 16.35
CA ALA A 144 -1.00 -8.58 16.61
C ALA A 144 -0.37 -9.68 15.73
N SER A 145 -0.14 -9.39 14.44
CA SER A 145 0.53 -10.31 13.53
C SER A 145 1.99 -10.60 13.90
N ASN A 146 2.70 -9.57 14.40
CA ASN A 146 4.06 -9.74 14.94
C ASN A 146 4.05 -10.61 16.20
N TRP A 147 3.08 -10.40 17.09
CA TRP A 147 2.93 -11.21 18.31
C TRP A 147 2.67 -12.68 17.97
N ALA A 148 1.73 -12.96 17.06
CA ALA A 148 1.42 -14.29 16.56
C ALA A 148 2.65 -14.96 15.96
N SER A 149 3.39 -14.26 15.09
CA SER A 149 4.61 -14.76 14.46
C SER A 149 5.65 -15.17 15.50
N ARG A 150 5.84 -14.35 16.54
CA ARG A 150 6.78 -14.63 17.63
C ARG A 150 6.38 -15.84 18.46
N VAL A 151 5.10 -15.95 18.82
CA VAL A 151 4.58 -17.08 19.61
C VAL A 151 4.68 -18.39 18.84
N LEU A 152 4.41 -18.37 17.53
CA LEU A 152 4.54 -19.54 16.66
C LEU A 152 6.00 -19.94 16.41
N ALA A 153 6.92 -18.97 16.38
CA ALA A 153 8.35 -19.21 16.17
C ALA A 153 9.09 -19.71 17.44
N ASP A 154 8.50 -19.57 18.63
CA ASP A 154 9.11 -20.01 19.88
C ASP A 154 9.01 -21.54 20.04
N GLN A 155 10.11 -22.24 19.75
CA GLN A 155 10.21 -23.69 19.81
C GLN A 155 9.96 -24.28 21.21
N ARG A 156 9.99 -23.46 22.27
CA ARG A 156 9.66 -23.89 23.64
C ARG A 156 8.15 -24.07 23.83
N LEU A 157 7.33 -23.45 22.98
CA LEU A 157 5.87 -23.48 23.05
C LEU A 157 5.35 -24.59 22.12
N THR A 158 5.36 -25.82 22.64
CA THR A 158 5.09 -27.04 21.86
C THR A 158 3.61 -27.35 21.66
N SER A 159 2.70 -26.69 22.39
CA SER A 159 1.25 -26.87 22.28
C SER A 159 0.50 -25.54 22.19
N ASN A 160 -0.76 -25.58 21.72
CA ASN A 160 -1.63 -24.40 21.72
C ASN A 160 -1.86 -23.87 23.14
N GLU A 161 -2.08 -24.76 24.11
CA GLU A 161 -2.16 -24.38 25.52
C GLU A 161 -0.90 -23.64 25.99
N ALA A 162 0.30 -24.14 25.70
CA ALA A 162 1.54 -23.46 26.11
C ALA A 162 1.68 -22.05 25.49
N ARG A 163 1.25 -21.90 24.23
CA ARG A 163 1.20 -20.61 23.54
C ARG A 163 0.19 -19.66 24.18
N ILE A 164 -1.01 -20.13 24.47
CA ILE A 164 -2.06 -19.35 25.17
C ILE A 164 -1.56 -18.92 26.55
N GLN A 165 -0.98 -19.83 27.33
CA GLN A 165 -0.40 -19.53 28.64
C GLN A 165 0.68 -18.43 28.53
N ASN A 166 1.57 -18.52 27.54
CA ASN A 166 2.59 -17.50 27.29
C ASN A 166 1.98 -16.13 26.95
N MET A 167 0.94 -16.10 26.11
CA MET A 167 0.26 -14.88 25.73
C MET A 167 -0.45 -14.22 26.93
N PHE A 168 -1.12 -15.01 27.78
CA PHE A 168 -1.73 -14.50 29.02
C PHE A 168 -0.70 -13.93 29.99
N LEU A 169 0.43 -14.63 30.19
CA LEU A 169 1.49 -14.15 31.08
C LEU A 169 2.11 -12.85 30.57
N SER A 170 2.32 -12.73 29.26
CA SER A 170 2.95 -11.55 28.66
C SER A 170 2.02 -10.34 28.58
N ALA A 171 0.74 -10.53 28.30
CA ALA A 171 -0.22 -9.43 28.13
C ALA A 171 -0.99 -9.08 29.41
N MET A 172 -1.37 -10.07 30.22
CA MET A 172 -2.25 -9.88 31.39
C MET A 172 -1.51 -10.04 32.72
N GLY A 173 -0.25 -10.45 32.71
CA GLY A 173 0.56 -10.65 33.92
C GLY A 173 0.09 -11.81 34.81
N ARG A 174 -0.74 -12.72 34.29
CA ARG A 174 -1.27 -13.89 35.00
C ARG A 174 -1.32 -15.11 34.08
N PRO A 175 -1.29 -16.35 34.61
CA PRO A 175 -1.57 -17.52 33.79
C PRO A 175 -3.02 -17.54 33.29
N ALA A 176 -3.23 -18.22 32.16
CA ALA A 176 -4.56 -18.53 31.65
C ALA A 176 -5.23 -19.57 32.56
N GLN A 177 -6.50 -19.38 32.88
CA GLN A 177 -7.29 -20.38 33.59
C GLN A 177 -7.71 -21.49 32.61
N ALA A 178 -8.10 -22.67 33.12
CA ALA A 178 -8.57 -23.77 32.26
C ALA A 178 -9.75 -23.36 31.34
N ALA A 179 -10.65 -22.51 31.86
CA ALA A 179 -11.74 -21.95 31.06
C ALA A 179 -11.26 -20.95 29.99
N ASP A 180 -10.18 -20.20 30.24
CA ASP A 180 -9.57 -19.30 29.25
C ASP A 180 -8.98 -20.13 28.10
N VAL A 181 -8.20 -21.17 28.43
CA VAL A 181 -7.58 -22.07 27.43
C VAL A 181 -8.65 -22.70 26.54
N SER A 182 -9.69 -23.29 27.15
CA SER A 182 -10.77 -23.93 26.39
C SER A 182 -11.46 -22.97 25.43
N ARG A 183 -11.78 -21.73 25.86
CA ARG A 183 -12.40 -20.73 24.99
C ARG A 183 -11.49 -20.30 23.84
N PHE A 184 -10.20 -20.17 24.10
CA PHE A 184 -9.21 -19.77 23.11
C PHE A 184 -8.97 -20.86 22.07
N GLU A 185 -8.96 -22.13 22.48
CA GLU A 185 -8.89 -23.25 21.54
C GLU A 185 -10.13 -23.34 20.66
N THR A 186 -11.32 -23.13 21.22
CA THR A 186 -12.56 -23.01 20.42
C THR A 186 -12.47 -21.86 19.43
N TYR A 187 -12.03 -20.68 19.87
CA TYR A 187 -11.84 -19.52 19.00
C TYR A 187 -10.88 -19.79 17.84
N LEU A 188 -9.74 -20.45 18.10
CA LEU A 188 -8.78 -20.85 17.06
C LEU A 188 -9.43 -21.80 16.03
N ALA A 189 -10.20 -22.78 16.50
CA ALA A 189 -10.87 -23.74 15.62
C ALA A 189 -11.94 -23.07 14.75
N GLU A 190 -12.78 -22.23 15.34
CA GLU A 190 -13.83 -21.48 14.63
C GLU A 190 -13.23 -20.49 13.63
N THR A 191 -12.19 -19.76 14.02
CA THR A 191 -11.49 -18.81 13.14
C THR A 191 -10.84 -19.52 11.96
N LYS A 192 -10.20 -20.68 12.20
CA LYS A 192 -9.63 -21.51 11.13
C LYS A 192 -10.69 -22.01 10.15
N ALA A 193 -11.85 -22.44 10.64
CA ALA A 193 -12.96 -22.86 9.81
C ALA A 193 -13.51 -21.69 8.97
N ARG A 194 -13.71 -20.52 9.59
CA ARG A 194 -14.17 -19.30 8.91
C ARG A 194 -13.18 -18.83 7.83
N HIS A 195 -11.87 -18.86 8.11
CA HIS A 195 -10.84 -18.52 7.12
C HIS A 195 -10.89 -19.48 5.92
N ALA A 196 -11.06 -20.78 6.16
CA ALA A 196 -11.19 -21.78 5.10
C ALA A 196 -12.43 -21.54 4.24
N GLU A 197 -13.56 -21.18 4.85
CA GLU A 197 -14.80 -20.82 4.14
C GLU A 197 -14.62 -19.57 3.29
N LEU A 198 -14.08 -18.48 3.85
CA LEU A 198 -13.81 -17.23 3.13
C LEU A 198 -12.90 -17.44 1.92
N VAL A 199 -11.81 -18.20 2.07
CA VAL A 199 -10.89 -18.51 0.97
C VAL A 199 -11.58 -19.36 -0.10
N SER A 200 -12.40 -20.33 0.31
CA SER A 200 -13.18 -21.17 -0.61
C SER A 200 -14.15 -20.33 -1.44
N ASP A 201 -14.90 -19.45 -0.78
CA ASP A 201 -15.89 -18.60 -1.45
C ASP A 201 -15.24 -17.56 -2.35
N ALA A 202 -14.17 -16.91 -1.90
CA ALA A 202 -13.37 -16.01 -2.73
C ALA A 202 -12.81 -16.73 -3.98
N THR A 203 -12.38 -17.99 -3.83
CA THR A 203 -11.88 -18.79 -4.95
C THR A 203 -12.99 -19.10 -5.96
N LYS A 204 -14.18 -19.48 -5.49
CA LYS A 204 -15.35 -19.71 -6.36
C LYS A 204 -15.75 -18.43 -7.11
N LEU A 205 -15.79 -17.28 -6.43
CA LEU A 205 -16.12 -16.00 -7.05
C LEU A 205 -15.10 -15.62 -8.13
N ARG A 206 -13.80 -15.71 -7.82
CA ARG A 206 -12.72 -15.47 -8.80
C ARG A 206 -12.83 -16.39 -10.02
N GLN A 207 -13.12 -17.67 -9.80
CA GLN A 207 -13.34 -18.62 -10.90
C GLN A 207 -14.54 -18.23 -11.77
N GLN A 208 -15.65 -17.76 -11.17
CA GLN A 208 -16.79 -17.25 -11.92
C GLN A 208 -16.45 -15.98 -12.70
N MET A 209 -15.66 -15.07 -12.12
CA MET A 209 -15.19 -13.86 -12.81
C MET A 209 -14.33 -14.23 -14.03
N ASP A 210 -13.38 -15.15 -13.87
CA ASP A 210 -12.53 -15.63 -14.96
C ASP A 210 -13.36 -16.26 -16.09
N GLN A 211 -14.40 -17.02 -15.76
CA GLN A 211 -15.34 -17.58 -16.72
C GLN A 211 -16.10 -16.49 -17.49
N GLN A 212 -16.60 -15.45 -16.81
CA GLN A 212 -17.29 -14.33 -17.47
C GLN A 212 -16.34 -13.53 -18.37
N GLN A 213 -15.11 -13.28 -17.93
CA GLN A 213 -14.09 -12.63 -18.76
C GLN A 213 -13.73 -13.48 -19.99
N ALA A 214 -13.59 -14.80 -19.83
CA ALA A 214 -13.34 -15.70 -20.96
C ALA A 214 -14.50 -15.72 -21.96
N ALA A 215 -15.75 -15.67 -21.47
CA ALA A 215 -16.93 -15.58 -22.33
C ALA A 215 -16.95 -14.28 -23.14
N ILE A 216 -16.65 -13.14 -22.51
CA ILE A 216 -16.53 -11.84 -23.20
C ILE A 216 -15.43 -11.90 -24.27
N ARG A 217 -14.24 -12.40 -23.91
CA ARG A 217 -13.12 -12.54 -24.86
C ARG A 217 -13.51 -13.37 -26.07
N LYS A 218 -14.19 -14.50 -25.87
CA LYS A 218 -14.63 -15.40 -26.95
C LYS A 218 -15.57 -14.70 -27.96
N LEU A 219 -16.39 -13.75 -27.50
CA LEU A 219 -17.32 -13.00 -28.34
C LEU A 219 -16.64 -11.83 -29.08
N ILE A 220 -15.73 -11.13 -28.40
CA ILE A 220 -15.12 -9.89 -28.91
C ILE A 220 -13.94 -10.16 -29.86
N GLU A 221 -13.10 -11.17 -29.56
CA GLU A 221 -11.83 -11.37 -30.29
C GLU A 221 -11.98 -11.63 -31.81
N PRO A 222 -12.98 -12.39 -32.31
CA PRO A 222 -13.14 -12.60 -33.75
C PRO A 222 -13.41 -11.30 -34.53
N THR A 223 -14.32 -10.46 -34.00
CA THR A 223 -14.67 -9.16 -34.57
C THR A 223 -13.49 -8.19 -34.47
N ARG A 224 -12.79 -8.17 -33.33
CA ARG A 224 -11.56 -7.39 -33.15
C ARG A 224 -10.51 -7.76 -34.19
N THR A 225 -10.26 -9.05 -34.40
CA THR A 225 -9.28 -9.54 -35.38
C THR A 225 -9.65 -9.11 -36.80
N THR A 226 -10.94 -9.15 -37.14
CA THR A 226 -11.43 -8.74 -38.47
C THR A 226 -11.24 -7.24 -38.70
N LEU A 227 -11.57 -6.42 -37.70
CA LEU A 227 -11.39 -4.97 -37.76
C LEU A 227 -9.92 -4.57 -37.82
N LEU A 228 -9.04 -5.30 -37.11
CA LEU A 228 -7.60 -5.13 -37.17
C LEU A 228 -7.08 -5.37 -38.60
N GLU A 229 -7.50 -6.47 -39.23
CA GLU A 229 -7.10 -6.79 -40.60
C GLU A 229 -7.65 -5.80 -41.65
N GLN A 230 -8.86 -5.28 -41.47
CA GLN A 230 -9.42 -4.23 -42.32
C GLN A 230 -8.66 -2.92 -42.19
N ALA A 231 -8.30 -2.56 -40.97
CA ALA A 231 -7.53 -1.36 -40.70
C ALA A 231 -6.11 -1.47 -41.28
N LYS A 232 -5.45 -2.64 -41.14
CA LYS A 232 -4.18 -2.99 -41.82
C LYS A 232 -4.22 -2.79 -43.33
N LYS A 233 -5.30 -3.23 -43.99
CA LYS A 233 -5.46 -3.09 -45.45
C LYS A 233 -5.70 -1.65 -45.92
N LYS A 234 -6.35 -0.79 -45.12
CA LYS A 234 -6.62 0.61 -45.47
C LYS A 234 -5.38 1.51 -45.43
N SER A 235 -4.41 1.22 -44.56
CA SER A 235 -3.19 2.03 -44.41
C SER A 235 -2.12 1.75 -45.46
N ALA A 236 -2.19 0.59 -46.13
CA ALA A 236 -1.27 0.25 -47.22
C ALA A 236 -1.39 1.17 -48.46
N ALA A 237 -2.27 2.18 -48.43
CA ALA A 237 -2.55 3.11 -49.53
C ALA A 237 -1.93 4.51 -49.37
N GLY A 238 -1.12 4.78 -48.32
CA GLY A 238 -0.48 6.08 -48.11
C GLY A 238 1.02 5.99 -47.85
N GLU A 239 1.84 6.32 -48.84
CA GLU A 239 3.29 6.55 -48.68
C GLU A 239 3.54 7.84 -47.88
N GLN A 240 3.65 7.73 -46.56
CA GLN A 240 4.36 8.71 -45.74
C GLN A 240 5.66 8.08 -45.22
N VAL A 241 6.75 8.83 -45.32
CA VAL A 241 8.06 8.42 -44.79
C VAL A 241 8.03 8.56 -43.27
N VAL A 242 7.64 7.48 -42.58
CA VAL A 242 7.62 7.42 -41.11
C VAL A 242 9.02 7.06 -40.60
N PRO A 243 9.59 7.78 -39.62
CA PRO A 243 10.89 7.44 -39.05
C PRO A 243 10.88 6.04 -38.43
N LYS A 244 11.96 5.29 -38.62
CA LYS A 244 12.11 3.93 -38.09
C LYS A 244 12.57 3.99 -36.62
N PRO A 245 11.83 3.39 -35.66
CA PRO A 245 12.28 3.28 -34.28
C PRO A 245 13.41 2.24 -34.15
N ILE A 246 14.13 2.28 -33.03
CA ILE A 246 15.10 1.24 -32.64
C ILE A 246 14.48 0.16 -31.76
N GLY A 247 13.30 0.43 -31.19
CA GLY A 247 12.50 -0.53 -30.44
C GLY A 247 11.02 -0.18 -30.56
N ARG A 248 10.18 -1.20 -30.75
CA ARG A 248 8.72 -1.03 -30.88
C ARG A 248 8.02 -2.19 -30.18
N TRP A 249 7.10 -1.87 -29.28
CA TRP A 249 6.28 -2.84 -28.57
C TRP A 249 4.81 -2.56 -28.89
N GLU A 250 4.17 -3.53 -29.54
CA GLU A 250 2.78 -3.42 -29.99
C GLU A 250 1.77 -3.85 -28.93
N PHE A 251 2.19 -4.66 -27.95
CA PHE A 251 1.34 -5.17 -26.87
C PHE A 251 0.02 -5.83 -27.33
N GLU A 252 -0.04 -6.28 -28.59
CA GLU A 252 -1.21 -6.97 -29.16
C GLU A 252 -1.35 -8.38 -28.58
N SER A 253 -0.25 -9.14 -28.58
CA SER A 253 -0.21 -10.55 -28.17
C SER A 253 0.85 -10.86 -27.11
N ASP A 254 1.92 -10.07 -27.05
CA ASP A 254 3.10 -10.35 -26.24
C ASP A 254 3.84 -9.07 -25.84
N LEU A 255 4.99 -9.24 -25.17
CA LEU A 255 5.86 -8.15 -24.71
C LEU A 255 7.11 -7.99 -25.59
N GLN A 256 7.10 -8.53 -26.80
CA GLN A 256 8.28 -8.56 -27.66
C GLN A 256 8.49 -7.21 -28.33
N ASP A 257 9.76 -6.80 -28.42
CA ASP A 257 10.19 -5.76 -29.34
C ASP A 257 10.14 -6.30 -30.77
N VAL A 258 9.29 -5.74 -31.63
CA VAL A 258 9.07 -6.20 -33.01
C VAL A 258 10.06 -5.60 -34.01
N VAL A 259 10.88 -4.63 -33.59
CA VAL A 259 11.89 -3.97 -34.45
C VAL A 259 13.30 -4.28 -34.00
N GLY A 260 13.56 -4.25 -32.70
CA GLY A 260 14.86 -4.52 -32.10
C GLY A 260 14.94 -5.91 -31.48
N SER A 261 15.61 -5.97 -30.33
CA SER A 261 15.79 -7.21 -29.56
C SER A 261 15.62 -6.98 -28.05
N THR A 262 15.01 -5.86 -27.69
CA THR A 262 14.88 -5.40 -26.31
C THR A 262 13.53 -5.83 -25.75
N HIS A 263 13.33 -7.15 -25.69
CA HIS A 263 12.07 -7.77 -25.28
C HIS A 263 11.73 -7.49 -23.82
N GLY A 264 10.44 -7.32 -23.52
CA GLY A 264 9.91 -7.04 -22.19
C GLY A 264 9.67 -8.29 -21.35
N GLU A 265 9.89 -8.17 -20.04
CA GLU A 265 9.54 -9.16 -19.04
C GLU A 265 8.53 -8.57 -18.04
N SER A 266 7.43 -9.28 -17.82
CA SER A 266 6.39 -8.87 -16.87
C SER A 266 6.89 -8.95 -15.43
N ARG A 267 6.52 -7.94 -14.63
CA ARG A 267 6.78 -7.85 -13.19
C ARG A 267 5.48 -7.44 -12.48
N GLY A 268 5.23 -8.01 -11.31
CA GLY A 268 4.07 -7.64 -10.49
C GLY A 268 2.69 -7.90 -11.15
N GLY A 269 2.62 -8.83 -12.11
CA GLY A 269 1.36 -9.24 -12.74
C GLY A 269 0.93 -8.45 -13.98
N ALA A 270 1.83 -7.69 -14.60
CA ALA A 270 1.52 -7.02 -15.88
C ALA A 270 1.15 -8.05 -16.95
N LYS A 271 0.10 -7.78 -17.70
CA LYS A 271 -0.44 -8.73 -18.68
C LYS A 271 -0.93 -7.99 -19.92
N ILE A 272 -0.91 -8.69 -21.04
CA ILE A 272 -1.62 -8.26 -22.22
C ILE A 272 -3.10 -8.60 -22.04
N GLU A 273 -3.96 -7.59 -22.19
CA GLU A 273 -5.40 -7.77 -22.19
C GLU A 273 -6.01 -6.88 -23.26
N ASN A 274 -6.78 -7.48 -24.17
CA ASN A 274 -7.49 -6.77 -25.23
C ASN A 274 -6.58 -5.93 -26.16
N GLY A 275 -5.39 -6.45 -26.48
CA GLY A 275 -4.43 -5.79 -27.37
C GLY A 275 -3.74 -4.57 -26.74
N ALA A 276 -3.60 -4.57 -25.41
CA ALA A 276 -2.86 -3.54 -24.69
C ALA A 276 -2.17 -4.15 -23.46
N LEU A 277 -1.06 -3.54 -23.05
CA LEU A 277 -0.38 -3.85 -21.81
C LEU A 277 -1.12 -3.18 -20.65
N VAL A 278 -1.72 -3.98 -19.76
CA VAL A 278 -2.37 -3.50 -18.53
C VAL A 278 -1.32 -3.33 -17.43
N VAL A 279 -1.25 -2.12 -16.88
CA VAL A 279 -0.34 -1.74 -15.77
C VAL A 279 -1.13 -1.08 -14.64
N ASN A 280 -0.65 -1.26 -13.42
CA ASN A 280 -1.30 -0.72 -12.23
C ASN A 280 -0.26 -0.42 -11.14
N GLN A 281 -0.72 -0.22 -9.90
CA GLN A 281 0.13 0.10 -8.75
C GLN A 281 1.20 -0.96 -8.41
N GLN A 282 1.15 -2.14 -9.02
CA GLN A 282 2.08 -3.25 -8.79
C GLN A 282 2.66 -3.80 -10.12
N ALA A 283 1.84 -3.80 -11.17
CA ALA A 283 2.15 -4.38 -12.47
C ALA A 283 2.94 -3.42 -13.38
N HIS A 284 4.12 -3.86 -13.83
CA HIS A 284 4.94 -3.16 -14.82
C HIS A 284 5.75 -4.14 -15.67
N VAL A 285 6.43 -3.64 -16.70
CA VAL A 285 7.33 -4.44 -17.56
C VAL A 285 8.70 -3.79 -17.57
N ILE A 286 9.76 -4.60 -17.52
CA ILE A 286 11.15 -4.17 -17.72
C ILE A 286 11.74 -4.97 -18.86
N THR A 287 12.48 -4.32 -19.76
CA THR A 287 13.12 -4.99 -20.89
C THR A 287 14.50 -5.54 -20.55
N ALA A 288 15.03 -6.40 -21.42
CA ALA A 288 16.47 -6.65 -21.48
C ALA A 288 17.27 -5.32 -21.67
N PRO A 289 18.57 -5.28 -21.34
CA PRO A 289 19.39 -4.09 -21.57
C PRO A 289 19.46 -3.68 -23.05
N LEU A 290 19.50 -2.37 -23.28
CA LEU A 290 19.72 -1.79 -24.60
C LEU A 290 21.09 -2.18 -25.16
N LYS A 291 21.17 -2.46 -26.45
CA LYS A 291 22.43 -2.84 -27.12
C LYS A 291 23.24 -1.63 -27.62
N GLN A 292 22.67 -0.44 -27.58
CA GLN A 292 23.30 0.79 -28.06
C GLN A 292 23.26 1.90 -27.00
N THR A 293 24.25 2.78 -27.06
CA THR A 293 24.32 3.96 -26.21
C THR A 293 23.42 5.05 -26.76
N LEU A 294 22.63 5.70 -25.91
CA LEU A 294 21.69 6.75 -26.28
C LEU A 294 21.95 8.03 -25.49
N LYS A 295 22.02 9.15 -26.21
CA LYS A 295 22.10 10.49 -25.63
C LYS A 295 20.88 11.31 -26.03
N ALA A 296 20.78 11.64 -27.32
CA ALA A 296 19.53 12.07 -27.93
C ALA A 296 18.60 10.86 -28.07
N LYS A 297 17.29 11.10 -27.94
CA LYS A 297 16.28 10.06 -28.05
C LYS A 297 14.89 10.64 -28.13
N THR A 298 13.94 9.84 -28.58
CA THR A 298 12.51 10.12 -28.43
C THR A 298 11.84 8.93 -27.79
N LEU A 299 11.11 9.21 -26.71
CA LEU A 299 10.19 8.25 -26.10
C LEU A 299 8.80 8.55 -26.66
N GLU A 300 8.08 7.54 -27.12
CA GLU A 300 6.75 7.70 -27.72
C GLU A 300 5.84 6.56 -27.24
N ALA A 301 4.58 6.87 -26.94
CA ALA A 301 3.60 5.88 -26.53
C ALA A 301 2.16 6.28 -26.86
N TRP A 302 1.32 5.27 -27.03
CA TRP A 302 -0.13 5.38 -27.06
C TRP A 302 -0.66 4.79 -25.75
N VAL A 303 -1.37 5.59 -24.99
CA VAL A 303 -1.72 5.26 -23.61
C VAL A 303 -3.17 5.64 -23.31
N GLN A 304 -3.84 4.78 -22.57
CA GLN A 304 -5.17 5.00 -22.04
C GLN A 304 -5.08 4.98 -20.51
N LEU A 305 -5.36 6.12 -19.87
CA LEU A 305 -5.32 6.22 -18.41
C LEU A 305 -6.68 5.79 -17.81
N ASP A 306 -6.64 5.00 -16.74
CA ASP A 306 -7.86 4.57 -16.03
C ASP A 306 -8.53 5.73 -15.29
N ASN A 307 -7.73 6.67 -14.80
CA ASN A 307 -8.17 7.90 -14.16
C ASN A 307 -7.16 9.03 -14.44
N LEU A 308 -7.66 10.26 -14.59
CA LEU A 308 -6.81 11.45 -14.83
C LEU A 308 -6.31 12.10 -13.54
N ASP A 309 -6.79 11.66 -12.38
CA ASP A 309 -6.38 12.20 -11.07
C ASP A 309 -5.19 11.45 -10.46
N GLN A 310 -4.67 10.42 -11.13
CA GLN A 310 -3.46 9.72 -10.71
C GLN A 310 -2.27 10.67 -10.61
N ARG A 311 -1.42 10.41 -9.62
CA ARG A 311 -0.27 11.26 -9.29
C ARG A 311 1.01 10.52 -9.56
N GLY A 312 1.55 10.69 -10.77
CA GLY A 312 2.77 10.03 -11.21
C GLY A 312 2.52 8.73 -11.95
N GLY A 313 3.59 7.96 -12.17
CA GLY A 313 3.60 6.82 -13.07
C GLY A 313 4.35 7.11 -14.38
N GLY A 314 5.17 6.18 -14.83
CA GLY A 314 5.88 6.27 -16.11
C GLY A 314 5.18 5.43 -17.17
N VAL A 315 4.85 6.03 -18.32
CA VAL A 315 4.30 5.30 -19.47
C VAL A 315 5.41 4.48 -20.13
N ILE A 316 6.43 5.17 -20.60
CA ILE A 316 7.69 4.59 -21.09
C ILE A 316 8.83 5.34 -20.41
N THR A 317 9.80 4.58 -19.92
CA THR A 317 10.97 5.06 -19.19
C THR A 317 12.21 4.42 -19.77
N ILE A 318 13.26 5.18 -19.99
CA ILE A 318 14.64 4.66 -20.13
C ILE A 318 15.39 4.95 -18.84
N GLN A 319 16.06 3.95 -18.29
CA GLN A 319 16.71 4.07 -16.98
C GLN A 319 17.97 3.20 -16.86
N THR A 320 18.85 3.55 -15.94
CA THR A 320 19.86 2.61 -15.43
C THR A 320 19.17 1.43 -14.71
N PRO A 321 19.77 0.23 -14.65
CA PRO A 321 19.13 -0.94 -14.02
C PRO A 321 18.71 -0.74 -12.56
N ASP A 322 19.39 0.14 -11.83
CA ASP A 322 19.07 0.54 -10.45
C ASP A 322 18.02 1.66 -10.35
N GLY A 323 17.60 2.23 -11.50
CA GLY A 323 16.64 3.33 -11.59
C GLY A 323 17.15 4.69 -11.10
N VAL A 324 18.44 4.82 -10.79
CA VAL A 324 19.03 6.07 -10.27
C VAL A 324 18.97 7.19 -11.30
N PHE A 325 19.31 6.89 -12.55
CA PHE A 325 19.18 7.83 -13.66
C PHE A 325 18.10 7.34 -14.61
N PHE A 326 17.17 8.22 -14.95
CA PHE A 326 16.09 7.91 -15.86
C PHE A 326 15.60 9.14 -16.61
N ASP A 327 15.01 8.90 -17.78
CA ASP A 327 14.16 9.83 -18.53
C ASP A 327 12.84 9.11 -18.84
N ALA A 328 11.71 9.75 -18.57
CA ALA A 328 10.39 9.11 -18.68
C ALA A 328 9.30 10.03 -19.22
N ILE A 329 8.28 9.44 -19.85
CA ILE A 329 6.99 10.11 -20.04
C ILE A 329 6.15 9.87 -18.78
N VAL A 330 5.83 10.95 -18.06
CA VAL A 330 5.13 10.90 -16.77
C VAL A 330 3.84 11.70 -16.84
N PHE A 331 2.83 11.27 -16.08
CA PHE A 331 1.57 11.98 -15.94
C PHE A 331 1.29 12.39 -14.48
N GLY A 332 0.88 13.64 -14.26
CA GLY A 332 0.30 14.08 -12.98
C GLY A 332 1.26 14.20 -11.79
N GLU A 333 2.59 14.15 -12.01
CA GLU A 333 3.58 14.15 -10.91
C GLU A 333 3.74 15.52 -10.24
N GLN A 334 4.38 16.49 -10.91
CA GLN A 334 4.52 17.86 -10.37
C GLN A 334 3.23 18.65 -10.50
N ASN A 335 2.62 18.56 -11.69
CA ASN A 335 1.41 19.28 -12.03
C ASN A 335 0.28 18.27 -12.28
N PRO A 336 -0.86 18.35 -11.56
CA PRO A 336 -2.00 17.47 -11.78
C PRO A 336 -2.47 17.51 -13.23
N ARG A 337 -2.90 16.36 -13.76
CA ARG A 337 -3.47 16.23 -15.11
C ARG A 337 -2.57 16.76 -16.23
N GLN A 338 -1.25 16.68 -16.09
CA GLN A 338 -0.32 17.12 -17.12
C GLN A 338 0.73 16.06 -17.42
N TRP A 339 1.12 16.00 -18.71
CA TRP A 339 2.24 15.21 -19.18
C TRP A 339 3.55 15.94 -18.94
N MET A 340 4.61 15.22 -18.61
CA MET A 340 5.92 15.82 -18.33
C MET A 340 7.08 14.87 -18.58
N ALA A 341 8.26 15.44 -18.82
CA ALA A 341 9.51 14.70 -18.89
C ALA A 341 10.03 14.43 -17.47
N GLY A 342 9.87 13.20 -17.00
CA GLY A 342 10.37 12.78 -15.69
C GLY A 342 11.88 12.55 -15.72
N SER A 343 12.57 12.97 -14.66
CA SER A 343 14.01 12.72 -14.49
C SER A 343 14.38 12.60 -13.01
N ASN A 344 15.54 12.00 -12.75
CA ASN A 344 16.07 11.80 -11.41
C ASN A 344 16.19 13.13 -10.64
N GLY A 345 15.51 13.24 -9.49
CA GLY A 345 15.49 14.45 -8.67
C GLY A 345 15.02 15.70 -9.41
N PHE A 346 14.26 15.54 -10.51
CA PHE A 346 13.85 16.62 -11.41
C PHE A 346 15.00 17.38 -12.08
N ALA A 347 16.20 16.80 -12.13
CA ALA A 347 17.41 17.47 -12.63
C ALA A 347 17.29 18.00 -14.07
N ARG A 348 16.45 17.37 -14.91
CA ARG A 348 16.15 17.78 -16.29
C ARG A 348 14.67 18.09 -16.51
N THR A 349 13.87 18.11 -15.45
CA THR A 349 12.42 18.26 -15.53
C THR A 349 12.01 19.70 -15.34
N GLN A 350 11.23 20.23 -16.28
CA GLN A 350 10.49 21.48 -16.14
C GLN A 350 9.07 21.29 -16.69
N SER A 351 8.15 22.16 -16.27
CA SER A 351 6.81 22.15 -16.84
C SER A 351 6.84 22.63 -18.28
N PHE A 352 6.13 21.91 -19.16
CA PHE A 352 5.83 22.41 -20.50
C PHE A 352 4.83 23.59 -20.49
N ASN A 353 4.24 23.94 -19.34
CA ASN A 353 3.19 24.96 -19.21
C ASN A 353 2.00 24.70 -20.15
N ALA A 354 1.69 23.44 -20.42
CA ALA A 354 0.52 23.03 -21.17
C ALA A 354 -0.76 23.17 -20.32
N PRO A 355 -1.96 23.26 -20.91
CA PRO A 355 -3.21 23.15 -20.17
C PRO A 355 -3.33 21.79 -19.45
N GLN A 356 -4.12 21.74 -18.38
CA GLN A 356 -4.52 20.47 -17.77
C GLN A 356 -5.35 19.66 -18.75
N ASP A 357 -5.15 18.34 -18.74
CA ASP A 357 -5.93 17.40 -19.53
C ASP A 357 -7.40 17.38 -19.05
N GLN A 358 -8.32 17.59 -19.98
CA GLN A 358 -9.77 17.66 -19.76
C GLN A 358 -10.51 16.50 -20.43
N ASP A 359 -9.79 15.52 -20.96
CA ASP A 359 -10.41 14.38 -21.64
C ASP A 359 -11.21 13.49 -20.66
N VAL A 360 -12.04 12.61 -21.24
CA VAL A 360 -12.72 11.56 -20.48
C VAL A 360 -11.70 10.47 -20.14
N ALA A 361 -11.67 10.05 -18.87
CA ALA A 361 -10.87 8.90 -18.46
C ALA A 361 -11.18 7.68 -19.33
N GLY A 362 -10.16 6.93 -19.73
CA GLY A 362 -10.29 5.83 -20.68
C GLY A 362 -10.19 6.22 -22.17
N ARG A 363 -9.99 7.50 -22.52
CA ARG A 363 -9.57 7.86 -23.88
C ARG A 363 -8.09 7.48 -24.10
N ALA A 364 -7.83 6.83 -25.23
CA ALA A 364 -6.47 6.64 -25.72
C ALA A 364 -5.89 7.95 -26.26
N VAL A 365 -4.68 8.31 -25.84
CA VAL A 365 -3.95 9.49 -26.29
C VAL A 365 -2.57 9.10 -26.79
N HIS A 366 -2.07 9.83 -27.77
CA HIS A 366 -0.69 9.71 -28.22
C HIS A 366 0.17 10.73 -27.46
N VAL A 367 1.31 10.30 -26.91
CA VAL A 367 2.25 11.14 -26.19
C VAL A 367 3.68 10.83 -26.57
N ALA A 368 4.49 11.87 -26.75
CA ALA A 368 5.91 11.72 -27.04
C ALA A 368 6.74 12.80 -26.34
N ILE A 369 7.98 12.46 -26.00
CA ILE A 369 8.97 13.39 -25.48
C ILE A 369 10.28 13.19 -26.23
N ALA A 370 10.72 14.24 -26.92
CA ALA A 370 11.98 14.29 -27.64
C ALA A 370 13.06 14.99 -26.79
N TYR A 371 14.20 14.32 -26.65
CA TYR A 371 15.39 14.79 -25.94
C TYR A 371 16.49 15.05 -26.96
N HIS A 372 16.80 16.32 -27.22
CA HIS A 372 17.80 16.74 -28.19
C HIS A 372 19.22 16.68 -27.61
N GLU A 373 20.23 16.50 -28.47
CA GLU A 373 21.64 16.45 -28.06
C GLU A 373 22.11 17.70 -27.31
N ASP A 374 21.54 18.84 -27.69
CA ASP A 374 21.86 20.13 -27.13
C ASP A 374 21.17 20.39 -25.77
N GLY A 375 20.34 19.45 -25.29
CA GLY A 375 19.61 19.54 -24.02
C GLY A 375 18.20 20.10 -24.13
N LEU A 376 17.70 20.44 -25.32
CA LEU A 376 16.29 20.80 -25.52
C LEU A 376 15.39 19.59 -25.26
N ILE A 377 14.30 19.78 -24.52
CA ILE A 377 13.26 18.78 -24.28
C ILE A 377 11.94 19.32 -24.80
N ALA A 378 11.29 18.58 -25.69
CA ALA A 378 10.01 18.92 -26.29
C ALA A 378 8.98 17.81 -26.05
N GLY A 379 7.80 18.19 -25.57
CA GLY A 379 6.67 17.30 -25.37
C GLY A 379 5.67 17.41 -26.51
N TYR A 380 4.98 16.31 -26.80
CA TYR A 380 3.95 16.23 -27.84
C TYR A 380 2.76 15.43 -27.34
N ARG A 381 1.56 15.81 -27.79
CA ARG A 381 0.30 15.14 -27.51
C ARG A 381 -0.55 15.12 -28.77
N ASP A 382 -1.06 13.94 -29.15
CA ASP A 382 -1.85 13.74 -30.37
C ASP A 382 -1.16 14.28 -31.63
N GLY A 383 0.17 14.15 -31.67
CA GLY A 383 1.01 14.59 -32.80
C GLY A 383 1.34 16.08 -32.77
N GLN A 384 0.74 16.86 -31.88
CA GLN A 384 0.93 18.30 -31.79
C GLN A 384 1.89 18.67 -30.64
N PRO A 385 2.60 19.81 -30.72
CA PRO A 385 3.40 20.33 -29.62
C PRO A 385 2.57 20.47 -28.33
N TYR A 386 3.07 19.93 -27.23
CA TYR A 386 2.44 19.98 -25.91
C TYR A 386 3.07 21.09 -25.07
N GLY A 387 2.47 22.27 -25.11
CA GLY A 387 3.00 23.44 -24.40
C GLY A 387 4.29 23.99 -25.03
N LYS A 388 5.20 24.49 -24.19
CA LYS A 388 6.47 25.10 -24.62
C LYS A 388 7.65 24.17 -24.30
N PRO A 389 8.51 23.85 -25.28
CA PRO A 389 9.75 23.12 -25.01
C PRO A 389 10.68 23.97 -24.14
N TYR A 390 11.62 23.31 -23.46
CA TYR A 390 12.56 23.98 -22.57
C TYR A 390 13.97 23.40 -22.66
N LYS A 391 14.96 24.17 -22.23
CA LYS A 391 16.37 23.78 -22.23
C LYS A 391 16.75 23.21 -20.86
N SER A 392 17.16 21.94 -20.83
CA SER A 392 17.72 21.31 -19.64
C SER A 392 19.25 21.53 -19.56
N ASN A 393 19.88 21.09 -18.47
CA ASN A 393 21.34 21.14 -18.28
C ASN A 393 22.12 20.11 -19.13
N GLY A 394 21.53 19.65 -20.25
CA GLY A 394 22.09 18.65 -21.15
C GLY A 394 21.48 17.25 -20.97
N PRO A 395 21.50 16.42 -22.03
CA PRO A 395 20.96 15.06 -21.98
C PRO A 395 21.86 14.13 -21.14
N PHE A 396 21.25 13.15 -20.49
CA PHE A 396 21.98 12.05 -19.86
C PHE A 396 22.30 10.96 -20.89
N GLU A 397 23.51 10.41 -20.82
CA GLU A 397 23.97 9.33 -21.69
C GLU A 397 23.67 7.96 -21.07
N PHE A 398 22.79 7.20 -21.71
CA PHE A 398 22.43 5.84 -21.35
C PHE A 398 23.33 4.86 -22.11
N VAL A 399 24.32 4.30 -21.42
CA VAL A 399 25.33 3.43 -22.03
C VAL A 399 24.76 2.05 -22.42
N ALA A 400 25.16 1.53 -23.57
CA ALA A 400 24.84 0.18 -24.02
C ALA A 400 25.13 -0.87 -22.92
N GLY A 401 24.21 -1.81 -22.73
CA GLY A 401 24.28 -2.85 -21.69
C GLY A 401 24.00 -2.36 -20.27
N LYS A 402 23.88 -1.04 -20.05
CA LYS A 402 23.65 -0.40 -18.74
C LYS A 402 22.41 0.49 -18.72
N ALA A 403 21.48 0.25 -19.64
CA ALA A 403 20.20 0.93 -19.68
C ALA A 403 19.09 -0.06 -20.07
N VAL A 404 17.93 0.06 -19.44
CA VAL A 404 16.74 -0.76 -19.69
C VAL A 404 15.55 0.15 -19.97
N ILE A 405 14.53 -0.38 -20.66
CA ILE A 405 13.25 0.28 -20.84
C ILE A 405 12.25 -0.27 -19.82
N GLY A 406 11.45 0.62 -19.24
CA GLY A 406 10.35 0.28 -18.35
C GLY A 406 9.01 0.77 -18.91
N PHE A 407 7.97 -0.04 -18.74
CA PHE A 407 6.59 0.31 -19.06
C PHE A 407 5.72 0.21 -17.81
N GLY A 408 4.94 1.26 -17.53
CA GLY A 408 4.09 1.35 -16.32
C GLY A 408 4.83 1.74 -15.03
N VAL A 409 6.13 2.06 -15.13
CA VAL A 409 6.97 2.48 -14.00
C VAL A 409 7.83 3.67 -14.38
N ARG A 410 7.85 4.70 -13.52
CA ARG A 410 8.64 5.93 -13.73
C ARG A 410 10.14 5.68 -13.58
N HIS A 411 10.52 4.89 -12.57
CA HIS A 411 11.87 4.38 -12.39
C HIS A 411 11.88 3.28 -11.31
N LEU A 412 12.91 2.44 -11.31
CA LEU A 412 13.14 1.44 -10.29
C LEU A 412 13.74 2.06 -9.00
N PRO A 413 13.56 1.40 -7.84
CA PRO A 413 12.66 0.26 -7.61
C PRO A 413 11.18 0.66 -7.74
N ALA A 414 10.36 -0.27 -8.24
CA ALA A 414 8.92 -0.06 -8.44
C ALA A 414 8.17 0.14 -7.10
N GLY A 415 7.06 0.90 -7.14
CA GLY A 415 6.18 1.13 -6.00
C GLY A 415 5.81 2.59 -5.76
N GLY A 416 4.76 2.80 -4.96
CA GLY A 416 4.25 4.13 -4.60
C GLY A 416 3.84 4.95 -5.83
N ASN A 417 4.11 6.26 -5.80
CA ASN A 417 3.74 7.20 -6.88
C ASN A 417 4.57 7.06 -8.17
N ARG A 418 5.37 5.99 -8.30
CA ARG A 418 6.16 5.69 -9.50
C ARG A 418 5.38 4.85 -10.50
N MET A 419 4.22 4.32 -10.10
CA MET A 419 3.47 3.32 -10.88
C MET A 419 2.34 3.98 -11.65
N LEU A 420 2.17 3.58 -12.91
CA LEU A 420 1.08 4.03 -13.76
C LEU A 420 -0.15 3.13 -13.58
N ALA A 421 -1.34 3.72 -13.54
CA ALA A 421 -2.59 2.98 -13.67
C ALA A 421 -3.22 3.24 -15.04
N GLY A 422 -3.26 2.23 -15.90
CA GLY A 422 -3.83 2.33 -17.23
C GLY A 422 -3.40 1.21 -18.18
N LYS A 423 -3.57 1.47 -19.47
CA LYS A 423 -3.22 0.58 -20.57
C LYS A 423 -2.24 1.25 -21.51
N ILE A 424 -1.16 0.58 -21.84
CA ILE A 424 -0.19 1.03 -22.85
C ILE A 424 -0.47 0.22 -24.11
N LEU A 425 -0.90 0.92 -25.16
CA LEU A 425 -1.36 0.34 -26.42
C LEU A 425 -0.20 0.07 -27.36
N ARG A 426 0.79 0.95 -27.36
CA ARG A 426 2.04 0.81 -28.10
C ARG A 426 3.08 1.69 -27.44
N ALA A 427 4.34 1.28 -27.53
CA ALA A 427 5.47 2.13 -27.19
C ALA A 427 6.56 2.06 -28.26
N GLN A 428 7.24 3.17 -28.51
CA GLN A 428 8.35 3.27 -29.46
C GLN A 428 9.51 4.04 -28.85
N LEU A 429 10.72 3.63 -29.22
CA LEU A 429 11.97 4.28 -28.85
C LEU A 429 12.74 4.65 -30.10
N TYR A 430 13.21 5.89 -30.16
CA TYR A 430 14.09 6.40 -31.21
C TYR A 430 15.43 6.83 -30.62
N ASP A 431 16.49 6.68 -31.40
CA ASP A 431 17.87 7.04 -31.04
C ASP A 431 18.23 8.50 -31.33
N ARG A 432 17.23 9.30 -31.69
CA ARG A 432 17.35 10.74 -31.90
C ARG A 432 16.08 11.47 -31.47
N ALA A 433 16.20 12.77 -31.29
CA ALA A 433 15.04 13.65 -31.17
C ALA A 433 14.31 13.72 -32.53
N LEU A 434 13.02 13.38 -32.55
CA LEU A 434 12.18 13.51 -33.73
C LEU A 434 11.68 14.96 -33.88
N SER A 435 11.48 15.38 -35.12
CA SER A 435 10.86 16.67 -35.45
C SER A 435 9.34 16.65 -35.23
N VAL A 436 8.70 17.82 -35.23
CA VAL A 436 7.24 17.92 -35.11
C VAL A 436 6.54 17.17 -36.25
N ASP A 437 7.03 17.32 -37.49
CA ASP A 437 6.43 16.67 -38.67
C ASP A 437 6.57 15.14 -38.60
N GLU A 438 7.71 14.67 -38.10
CA GLU A 438 7.95 13.24 -37.86
C GLU A 438 7.02 12.69 -36.78
N ILE A 439 6.82 13.44 -35.69
CA ILE A 439 5.90 13.07 -34.61
C ILE A 439 4.44 13.10 -35.09
N GLN A 440 4.08 14.05 -35.95
CA GLN A 440 2.76 14.06 -36.60
C GLN A 440 2.58 12.82 -37.47
N ALA A 441 3.57 12.48 -38.30
CA ALA A 441 3.52 11.29 -39.15
C ALA A 441 3.45 9.99 -38.32
N THR A 442 4.26 9.84 -37.27
CA THR A 442 4.21 8.65 -36.40
C THR A 442 2.87 8.53 -35.68
N SER A 443 2.34 9.65 -35.17
CA SER A 443 1.03 9.72 -34.51
C SER A 443 -0.14 9.29 -35.40
N GLN A 444 -0.02 9.53 -36.72
CA GLN A 444 -1.00 9.13 -37.73
C GLN A 444 -0.78 7.68 -38.22
N SER A 445 0.46 7.18 -38.14
CA SER A 445 0.84 5.78 -38.44
C SER A 445 0.67 4.78 -37.28
N ALA A 446 0.07 5.26 -36.18
CA ALA A 446 -0.24 4.58 -34.93
C ALA A 446 -1.02 3.26 -35.08
N PRO A 447 -1.02 2.34 -34.07
CA PRO A 447 -1.51 0.98 -34.24
C PRO A 447 -2.96 0.98 -34.69
N TYR A 448 -3.34 -0.06 -35.41
CA TYR A 448 -4.74 -0.34 -35.66
C TYR A 448 -5.38 -0.67 -34.32
N PHE A 449 -5.70 0.32 -33.52
CA PHE A 449 -6.38 0.11 -32.27
C PHE A 449 -7.86 0.03 -32.61
N VAL A 450 -8.39 -1.19 -32.56
CA VAL A 450 -9.82 -1.40 -32.60
C VAL A 450 -10.33 -1.24 -31.17
N SER A 451 -10.80 -0.03 -30.88
CA SER A 451 -11.41 0.30 -29.60
C SER A 451 -12.55 -0.67 -29.30
N GLU A 452 -12.78 -0.94 -28.02
CA GLU A 452 -13.85 -1.82 -27.59
C GLU A 452 -15.23 -1.31 -28.06
N SER A 453 -15.41 0.01 -28.17
CA SER A 453 -16.62 0.61 -28.75
C SER A 453 -16.79 0.30 -30.24
N GLN A 454 -15.70 0.27 -31.02
CA GLN A 454 -15.73 -0.17 -32.42
C GLN A 454 -16.04 -1.66 -32.54
N VAL A 455 -15.47 -2.51 -31.67
CA VAL A 455 -15.80 -3.93 -31.66
C VAL A 455 -17.27 -4.14 -31.32
N LEU A 456 -17.77 -3.46 -30.27
CA LEU A 456 -19.17 -3.53 -29.86
C LEU A 456 -20.13 -3.03 -30.95
N ALA A 457 -19.78 -1.97 -31.68
CA ALA A 457 -20.60 -1.44 -32.77
C ALA A 457 -20.81 -2.48 -33.89
N GLU A 458 -19.79 -3.28 -34.17
CA GLU A 458 -19.79 -4.30 -35.24
C GLU A 458 -20.28 -5.67 -34.77
N LEU A 459 -20.42 -5.88 -33.45
CA LEU A 459 -21.00 -7.11 -32.93
C LEU A 459 -22.48 -7.23 -33.28
N SER A 460 -22.95 -8.48 -33.44
CA SER A 460 -24.38 -8.76 -33.59
C SER A 460 -25.15 -8.25 -32.38
N ALA A 461 -26.45 -7.95 -32.54
CA ALA A 461 -27.28 -7.51 -31.42
C ALA A 461 -27.31 -8.54 -30.29
N ALA A 462 -27.31 -9.83 -30.63
CA ALA A 462 -27.28 -10.94 -29.68
C ALA A 462 -25.95 -11.01 -28.90
N ASP A 463 -24.81 -10.88 -29.59
CA ASP A 463 -23.49 -10.92 -28.95
C ASP A 463 -23.26 -9.70 -28.05
N ARG A 464 -23.71 -8.51 -28.48
CA ARG A 464 -23.69 -7.29 -27.65
C ARG A 464 -24.47 -7.49 -26.35
N GLU A 465 -25.70 -8.00 -26.45
CA GLU A 465 -26.54 -8.26 -25.29
C GLU A 465 -25.87 -9.29 -24.34
N GLN A 466 -25.20 -10.30 -24.90
CA GLN A 466 -24.46 -11.28 -24.10
C GLN A 466 -23.25 -10.68 -23.40
N VAL A 467 -22.48 -9.80 -24.07
CA VAL A 467 -21.36 -9.07 -23.45
C VAL A 467 -21.86 -8.17 -22.31
N ASP A 468 -22.96 -7.45 -22.50
CA ASP A 468 -23.53 -6.59 -21.47
C ASP A 468 -24.04 -7.37 -20.26
N ARG A 469 -24.65 -8.54 -20.49
CA ARG A 469 -25.02 -9.47 -19.40
C ARG A 469 -23.81 -9.95 -18.62
N SER A 470 -22.76 -10.41 -19.30
CA SER A 470 -21.52 -10.87 -18.64
C SER A 470 -20.82 -9.74 -17.86
N ARG A 471 -20.81 -8.52 -18.38
CA ARG A 471 -20.28 -7.33 -17.67
C ARG A 471 -21.11 -6.98 -16.44
N LYS A 472 -22.43 -7.05 -16.54
CA LYS A 472 -23.31 -6.86 -15.38
C LYS A 472 -22.99 -7.91 -14.31
N ARG A 473 -22.86 -9.19 -14.68
CA ARG A 473 -22.49 -10.25 -13.74
C ARG A 473 -21.10 -10.05 -13.14
N LEU A 474 -20.12 -9.57 -13.90
CA LEU A 474 -18.79 -9.22 -13.37
C LEU A 474 -18.87 -8.15 -12.27
N ARG A 475 -19.69 -7.11 -12.45
CA ARG A 475 -19.90 -6.09 -11.40
C ARG A 475 -20.60 -6.65 -10.17
N GLU A 476 -21.55 -7.56 -10.34
CA GLU A 476 -22.20 -8.24 -9.22
C GLU A 476 -21.21 -9.14 -8.46
N LEU A 477 -20.40 -9.92 -9.17
CA LEU A 477 -19.37 -10.78 -8.59
C LEU A 477 -18.29 -9.99 -7.84
N ASP A 478 -17.91 -8.82 -8.36
CA ASP A 478 -16.94 -7.93 -7.72
C ASP A 478 -17.51 -7.40 -6.39
N GLY A 479 -18.77 -6.95 -6.38
CA GLY A 479 -19.47 -6.57 -5.14
C GLY A 479 -19.66 -7.73 -4.15
N GLU A 480 -19.94 -8.95 -4.64
CA GLU A 480 -19.98 -10.16 -3.81
C GLU A 480 -18.61 -10.42 -3.18
N LEU A 481 -17.51 -10.27 -3.93
CA LEU A 481 -16.14 -10.46 -3.45
C LEU A 481 -15.74 -9.40 -2.41
N GLU A 482 -16.08 -8.13 -2.64
CA GLU A 482 -15.86 -7.04 -1.67
C GLU A 482 -16.63 -7.27 -0.36
N SER A 483 -17.85 -7.83 -0.46
CA SER A 483 -18.69 -8.11 0.72
C SER A 483 -18.13 -9.19 1.66
N LEU A 484 -17.19 -10.02 1.18
CA LEU A 484 -16.47 -10.99 2.01
C LEU A 484 -15.50 -10.32 2.99
N GLY A 485 -15.15 -9.05 2.76
CA GLY A 485 -14.22 -8.29 3.61
C GLY A 485 -12.77 -8.78 3.48
N THR A 486 -12.02 -8.73 4.58
CA THR A 486 -10.61 -9.13 4.58
C THR A 486 -10.47 -10.65 4.43
N ILE A 487 -9.97 -11.08 3.26
CA ILE A 487 -9.68 -12.48 2.97
C ILE A 487 -8.22 -12.77 3.37
N PRO A 488 -7.94 -13.83 4.15
CA PRO A 488 -6.58 -14.17 4.52
C PRO A 488 -5.77 -14.59 3.28
N GLU A 489 -4.53 -14.10 3.17
CA GLU A 489 -3.64 -14.41 2.04
C GLU A 489 -3.27 -15.90 1.95
N SER A 490 -3.31 -16.61 3.07
CA SER A 490 -3.09 -18.07 3.14
C SER A 490 -3.76 -18.69 4.36
N LEU A 491 -4.11 -19.98 4.25
CA LEU A 491 -4.67 -20.79 5.35
C LEU A 491 -3.58 -21.26 6.32
N ASN A 492 -2.65 -20.38 6.69
CA ASN A 492 -1.61 -20.70 7.65
C ASN A 492 -2.07 -20.41 9.08
N ASP A 493 -1.41 -21.06 10.04
CA ASP A 493 -1.73 -20.83 11.46
C ASP A 493 -1.43 -19.37 11.86
N LYS A 494 -0.49 -18.68 11.20
CA LYS A 494 -0.17 -17.28 11.52
C LYS A 494 -1.39 -16.35 11.43
N ALA A 495 -2.23 -16.48 10.40
CA ALA A 495 -3.43 -15.65 10.26
C ALA A 495 -4.40 -15.85 11.43
N VAL A 496 -4.69 -17.11 11.76
CA VAL A 496 -5.59 -17.49 12.87
C VAL A 496 -5.06 -16.99 14.22
N TRP A 497 -3.75 -17.13 14.47
CA TRP A 497 -3.12 -16.63 15.69
C TRP A 497 -3.02 -15.10 15.73
N SER A 498 -2.97 -14.43 14.58
CA SER A 498 -3.00 -12.96 14.49
C SER A 498 -4.37 -12.43 14.95
N ASP A 499 -5.47 -13.06 14.50
CA ASP A 499 -6.82 -12.70 14.93
C ASP A 499 -7.01 -12.92 16.44
N LEU A 500 -6.46 -14.01 16.98
CA LEU A 500 -6.49 -14.28 18.42
C LEU A 500 -5.69 -13.22 19.20
N ALA A 501 -4.48 -12.88 18.74
CA ALA A 501 -3.65 -11.84 19.35
C ALA A 501 -4.35 -10.47 19.32
N HIS A 502 -5.04 -10.16 18.21
CA HIS A 502 -5.79 -8.92 18.04
C HIS A 502 -7.00 -8.88 18.99
N ALA A 503 -7.74 -9.98 19.11
CA ALA A 503 -8.82 -10.12 20.08
C ALA A 503 -8.34 -9.87 21.52
N MET A 504 -7.16 -10.39 21.90
CA MET A 504 -6.58 -10.15 23.22
C MET A 504 -6.28 -8.67 23.48
N PHE A 505 -5.87 -7.89 22.48
CA PHE A 505 -5.66 -6.45 22.65
C PHE A 505 -6.94 -5.70 23.00
N THR A 506 -8.11 -6.20 22.59
CA THR A 506 -9.40 -5.59 22.88
C THR A 506 -9.92 -5.92 24.29
N PHE A 507 -9.26 -6.80 25.04
CA PHE A 507 -9.71 -7.18 26.38
C PHE A 507 -9.58 -6.02 27.35
N GLN A 508 -10.54 -5.88 28.26
CA GLN A 508 -10.45 -4.90 29.34
C GLN A 508 -9.18 -5.14 30.19
N GLU A 509 -8.83 -6.39 30.46
CA GLU A 509 -7.61 -6.72 31.22
C GLU A 509 -6.31 -6.23 30.55
N PHE A 510 -6.33 -5.92 29.25
CA PHE A 510 -5.17 -5.39 28.54
C PHE A 510 -4.94 -3.89 28.82
N ILE A 511 -6.02 -3.14 29.04
CA ILE A 511 -5.98 -1.69 29.26
C ILE A 511 -6.21 -1.29 30.72
N TYR A 512 -6.53 -2.23 31.60
CA TYR A 512 -6.71 -2.00 33.04
C TYR A 512 -5.72 -2.82 33.87
N VAL A 513 -5.06 -2.17 34.82
CA VAL A 513 -4.19 -2.81 35.82
C VAL A 513 -4.97 -3.00 37.11
N LYS A 514 -4.81 -4.19 37.69
CA LYS A 514 -5.42 -4.60 38.96
C LYS A 514 -4.62 -4.15 40.17
#